data_AF-A0A3D0HKV2-F1
#
_entry.id   AF-A0A3D0HKV2-F1
#
_cell.length_a   1.000
_cell.length_b   1.000
_cell.length_c   1.000
_cell.angle_alpha   90.00
_cell.angle_beta   90.00
_cell.angle_gamma   90.00
#
_symmetry.space_group_name_H-M   'P 1'
#
loop_
_entity.id
_entity.type
_entity.pdbx_description
1 polymer ?
#
loop_
_entity_poly.entity_id
_entity_poly.type
_entity_poly.pdbx_seq_one_letter_code
_entity_poly.pdbx_strand_id
1 'polypeptide(L)' 'QADVSSGVVVYSIVNTLCELSDVSKVQFTIDGEQQETYGDIKNFTGSFERNLDMVQDASKG' A
#
# COMPACT_ATOMS: atom_id res chain seq x y z
N GLN A 1 12.45 17.38 -5.38
CA GLN A 1 12.44 15.95 -5.02
C GLN A 1 10.98 15.53 -5.08
N ALA A 2 10.62 14.51 -5.84
CA ALA A 2 9.24 14.02 -5.83
C ALA A 2 9.01 13.36 -4.48
N ASP A 3 8.12 13.94 -3.68
CA ASP A 3 7.71 13.39 -2.38
C ASP A 3 6.82 12.17 -2.68
N VAL A 4 7.32 10.96 -2.39
CA VAL A 4 6.55 9.72 -2.59
C VAL A 4 5.67 9.55 -1.37
N SER A 5 4.35 9.61 -1.56
CA SER A 5 3.41 9.44 -0.44
C SER A 5 3.44 8.00 0.10
N SER A 6 3.12 7.85 1.39
CA SER A 6 3.05 6.53 2.02
C SER A 6 2.03 5.62 1.34
N GLY A 7 0.96 6.21 0.79
CA GLY A 7 -0.02 5.51 -0.04
C GLY A 7 0.59 4.90 -1.30
N VAL A 8 1.44 5.64 -2.02
CA VAL A 8 2.13 5.11 -3.22
C VAL A 8 3.02 3.92 -2.84
N VAL A 9 3.75 4.00 -1.72
CA VAL A 9 4.56 2.89 -1.22
C VAL A 9 3.70 1.66 -0.94
N VAL A 10 2.65 1.81 -0.13
CA VAL A 10 1.75 0.70 0.24
C VAL A 10 1.11 0.07 -0.99
N TYR A 11 0.50 0.87 -1.86
CA TYR A 11 -0.24 0.34 -3.01
C TYR A 11 0.68 -0.21 -4.11
N SER A 12 1.93 0.24 -4.21
CA SER A 12 2.90 -0.42 -5.10
C SER A 12 3.12 -1.88 -4.70
N ILE A 13 3.28 -2.16 -3.40
CA ILE A 13 3.47 -3.50 -2.85
C ILE A 13 2.18 -4.31 -2.97
N VAL A 14 1.05 -3.74 -2.54
CA VAL A 14 -0.27 -4.40 -2.59
C VAL A 14 -0.61 -4.81 -4.02
N ASN A 15 -0.43 -3.91 -4.99
CA ASN A 15 -0.80 -4.18 -6.37
C ASN A 15 0.04 -5.30 -6.98
N THR A 16 1.36 -5.31 -6.74
CA THR A 16 2.28 -6.38 -7.19
C THR A 16 1.93 -7.73 -6.56
N LEU A 17 1.69 -7.78 -5.25
CA LEU A 17 1.34 -9.05 -4.59
C LEU A 17 -0.01 -9.59 -5.07
N CYS A 18 -0.99 -8.71 -5.30
CA CYS A 18 -2.29 -9.07 -5.87
C CYS A 18 -2.26 -9.43 -7.36
N GLU A 19 -1.11 -9.41 -8.05
CA GLU A 19 -0.99 -10.00 -9.41
C GLU A 19 -1.00 -11.53 -9.35
N LEU A 20 -0.66 -12.11 -8.21
CA LEU A 20 -0.78 -13.53 -7.96
C LEU A 20 -2.27 -13.88 -7.81
N SER A 21 -2.77 -14.82 -8.62
CA SER A 21 -4.19 -15.22 -8.66
C SER A 21 -4.76 -15.62 -7.30
N ASP A 22 -3.89 -16.11 -6.41
CA ASP A 22 -4.27 -16.66 -5.11
C ASP A 22 -4.17 -15.61 -3.98
N VAL A 23 -3.80 -14.38 -4.30
CA VAL A 23 -3.62 -13.28 -3.34
C VAL A 23 -4.63 -12.16 -3.60
N SER A 24 -5.56 -11.96 -2.68
CA SER A 24 -6.59 -10.91 -2.77
C SER A 24 -6.34 -9.71 -1.85
N LYS A 25 -5.62 -9.90 -0.74
CA LYS A 25 -5.33 -8.85 0.25
C LYS A 25 -3.92 -8.99 0.82
N VAL A 26 -3.37 -7.89 1.31
CA VAL A 26 -2.05 -7.82 1.94
C VAL A 26 -2.17 -7.12 3.29
N GLN A 27 -1.52 -7.66 4.31
CA GLN A 27 -1.38 -7.04 5.62
C GLN A 27 0.11 -6.83 5.92
N PHE A 28 0.45 -5.73 6.58
CA PHE A 28 1.82 -5.38 6.93
C PHE A 28 2.09 -5.62 8.41
N THR A 29 3.33 -5.98 8.71
CA THR A 29 3.88 -6.00 10.06
C THR A 29 5.28 -5.38 10.03
N ILE A 30 5.67 -4.73 11.12
CA ILE A 30 7.03 -4.22 11.33
C ILE A 30 7.58 -4.94 12.56
N ASP A 31 8.72 -5.61 12.40
CA ASP A 31 9.31 -6.48 13.43
C ASP A 31 8.34 -7.55 13.98
N GLY A 32 7.41 -8.01 13.14
CA GLY A 32 6.40 -9.01 13.49
C GLY A 32 5.14 -8.46 14.15
N GLU A 33 5.07 -7.16 14.43
CA GLU A 33 3.92 -6.51 15.08
C GLU A 33 3.11 -5.66 14.11
N GLN A 34 1.79 -5.62 14.31
CA GLN A 34 0.91 -4.68 13.59
C GLN A 34 1.19 -3.25 14.06
N GLN A 35 1.17 -2.31 13.12
CA GLN A 35 1.35 -0.89 13.41
C GLN A 35 0.06 -0.14 13.12
N GLU A 36 -0.35 0.74 14.03
CA GLU A 36 -1.54 1.58 13.83
C GLU A 36 -1.37 2.55 12.67
N THR A 37 -0.15 3.04 12.48
CA THR A 37 0.16 4.07 11.49
C THR A 37 1.39 3.74 10.65
N TYR A 38 1.40 4.24 9.42
CA TYR A 38 2.56 4.21 8.53
C TYR A 38 2.59 5.52 7.74
N GLY A 39 3.55 6.40 8.07
CA GLY A 39 3.60 7.76 7.54
C GLY A 39 2.30 8.52 7.82
N ASP A 40 1.58 8.90 6.76
CA ASP A 40 0.28 9.60 6.82
C ASP A 40 -0.95 8.67 6.89
N ILE A 41 -0.77 7.34 6.83
CA ILE A 41 -1.86 6.35 6.91
C ILE A 41 -2.17 6.05 8.38
N LYS A 42 -3.42 6.27 8.81
CA LYS A 42 -3.85 6.12 10.22
C LYS A 42 -4.47 4.77 10.61
N ASN A 43 -4.84 3.93 9.65
CA ASN A 43 -5.47 2.63 9.88
C ASN A 43 -4.63 1.52 9.23
N PHE A 44 -3.36 1.44 9.62
CA PHE A 44 -2.39 0.54 8.98
C PHE A 44 -2.42 -0.91 9.52
N THR A 45 -3.23 -1.18 10.54
CA THR A 45 -3.50 -2.55 11.04
C THR A 45 -4.39 -3.38 10.13
N GLY A 46 -5.11 -2.73 9.21
CA GLY A 46 -6.02 -3.38 8.27
C GLY A 46 -5.31 -4.17 7.17
N SER A 47 -6.09 -4.99 6.47
CA SER A 47 -5.65 -5.58 5.20
C SER A 47 -6.01 -4.64 4.05
N PHE A 48 -5.11 -4.55 3.08
CA PHE A 48 -5.23 -3.70 1.90
C PHE A 48 -5.53 -4.57 0.68
N GLU A 49 -6.48 -4.10 -0.13
CA GLU A 49 -6.83 -4.71 -1.42
C GLU A 49 -6.23 -3.88 -2.56
N ARG A 50 -6.08 -4.50 -3.74
CA ARG A 50 -5.61 -3.82 -4.95
C ARG A 50 -6.43 -2.55 -5.19
N ASN A 51 -5.72 -1.43 -5.30
CA ASN A 51 -6.31 -0.14 -5.69
C ASN A 51 -5.44 0.47 -6.80
N LEU A 52 -6.00 0.56 -8.01
CA LEU A 52 -5.31 1.09 -9.19
C LEU A 52 -5.46 2.61 -9.34
N ASP A 53 -6.34 3.23 -8.55
CA ASP A 53 -6.59 4.68 -8.65
C ASP A 53 -5.39 5.48 -8.13
N MET A 54 -4.65 4.94 -7.16
CA MET A 54 -3.51 5.63 -6.53
C MET A 54 -2.21 5.59 -7.34
N VAL A 55 -2.09 4.68 -8.32
CA VAL A 55 -0.89 4.56 -9.17
C VAL A 55 -0.98 5.50 -10.39
N GLN A 56 -2.18 6.00 -10.71
CA GLN A 56 -2.38 6.93 -11.83
C GLN A 56 -1.93 8.37 -11.53
N ASP A 57 -1.84 8.79 -10.26
CA ASP A 57 -1.42 10.14 -9.91
C ASP A 57 0.08 10.39 -10.17
N ALA A 58 0.91 9.35 -10.24
CA ALA A 58 2.31 9.48 -10.67
C ALA A 58 2.47 9.66 -12.19
N SER A 59 1.40 9.44 -12.97
CA SER A 59 1.41 9.52 -14.44
C SER A 59 0.69 10.76 -15.00
N LYS A 60 0.22 11.66 -14.12
CA LYS A 60 -0.38 12.94 -14.54
C LYS A 60 0.55 14.11 -14.21
N GLY A 61 1.31 14.53 -15.23
CA GLY A 61 1.73 15.92 -15.46
C GLY A 61 2.73 16.53 -14.48
#